data_AF-A0A7V7BRU6-F1
#
_entry.id   AF-A0A7V7BRU6-F1
#
_cell.length_a   1.000
_cell.length_b   1.000
_cell.length_c   1.000
_cell.angle_alpha   90.00
_cell.angle_beta   90.00
_cell.angle_gamma   90.00
#
_symmetry.space_group_name_H-M   'P 1'
#
loop_
_entity.id
_entity.type
_entity.pdbx_description
1 polymer ?
#
loop_
_entity_poly.entity_id
_entity_poly.type
_entity_poly.pdbx_seq_one_letter_code
_entity_poly.pdbx_strand_id
1 'polypeptide(L)'
;MFLLAACAGRPAAPRSSAESRTASAPRQLEQQIHARTDLQLERAILIKPAATVSEQSQGWILAPLLLQEITPQLQPASDTTNRTVHFSERQVWINDIPHQQVAYYWTNTATDTGREGVSLQGVRITTDSLGTPVIWEVFTDSSGAKPVYVARSLETAVSTALGGALPGRRFAVEQRRPAPGVVVARMIDDAPVPMGPIVHVRAGNGDVATLICRCMPSQVKELAGYQWYELQPIEGDEGAWIQRATRGSVPAAQLEDWLNPRRLQALLRLPPSF
;
A
#
# COMPACT_ATOMS: atom_id res chain seq x y z
N MET A 1 -59.48 -51.32 -13.97
CA MET A 1 -59.66 -49.93 -13.48
C MET A 1 -58.49 -49.60 -12.57
N PHE A 2 -57.54 -48.80 -13.08
CA PHE A 2 -56.76 -47.73 -12.42
C PHE A 2 -55.52 -47.43 -13.26
N LEU A 3 -55.49 -46.21 -13.81
CA LEU A 3 -54.32 -45.55 -14.37
C LEU A 3 -53.27 -45.34 -13.27
N LEU A 4 -51.98 -45.38 -13.61
CA LEU A 4 -50.99 -44.51 -12.98
C LEU A 4 -50.04 -43.94 -14.04
N ALA A 5 -49.99 -42.61 -14.05
CA ALA A 5 -49.28 -41.75 -14.96
C ALA A 5 -47.80 -41.60 -14.59
N ALA A 6 -47.02 -41.12 -15.57
CA ALA A 6 -45.60 -40.85 -15.52
C ALA A 6 -45.21 -39.73 -14.54
N CYS A 7 -43.99 -39.83 -13.99
CA CYS A 7 -43.17 -38.69 -13.59
C CYS A 7 -41.76 -38.88 -14.16
N ALA A 8 -41.49 -38.22 -15.28
CA ALA A 8 -40.14 -38.05 -15.81
C ALA A 8 -39.34 -37.12 -14.87
N GLY A 9 -38.16 -37.56 -14.45
CA GLY A 9 -37.23 -36.75 -13.67
C GLY A 9 -36.75 -35.54 -14.46
N ARG A 10 -36.98 -34.33 -13.93
CA ARG A 10 -36.39 -33.09 -14.45
C ARG A 10 -34.85 -33.16 -14.33
N PRO A 11 -34.08 -32.88 -15.39
CA PRO A 11 -32.66 -32.65 -15.24
C PRO A 11 -32.44 -31.36 -14.43
N ALA A 12 -31.54 -31.43 -13.45
CA ALA A 12 -31.14 -30.29 -12.66
C ALA A 12 -30.62 -29.17 -13.58
N ALA A 13 -31.17 -27.97 -13.44
CA ALA A 13 -30.69 -26.79 -14.14
C ALA A 13 -29.22 -26.50 -13.76
N PRO A 14 -28.36 -26.08 -14.69
CA PRO A 14 -26.98 -25.72 -14.38
C PRO A 14 -26.98 -24.55 -13.40
N ARG A 15 -26.30 -24.73 -12.25
CA ARG A 15 -26.09 -23.63 -11.29
C ARG A 15 -25.32 -22.51 -12.00
N SER A 16 -25.99 -21.37 -12.00
CA SER A 16 -25.71 -20.12 -12.70
C SER A 16 -24.26 -19.62 -12.60
N SER A 17 -23.74 -19.18 -13.75
CA SER A 17 -22.53 -18.40 -14.00
C SER A 17 -22.36 -17.10 -13.18
N ALA A 18 -23.30 -16.76 -12.29
CA ALA A 18 -23.21 -15.63 -11.38
C ALA A 18 -22.31 -15.93 -10.16
N GLU A 19 -22.38 -17.13 -9.56
CA GLU A 19 -21.53 -17.49 -8.40
C GLU A 19 -20.04 -17.61 -8.77
N SER A 20 -19.75 -17.99 -10.01
CA SER A 20 -18.37 -18.06 -10.53
C SER A 20 -17.75 -16.69 -10.82
N ARG A 21 -18.57 -15.66 -11.11
CA ARG A 21 -18.10 -14.29 -11.40
C ARG A 21 -17.79 -13.48 -10.16
N THR A 22 -18.48 -13.72 -9.04
CA THR A 22 -18.24 -13.00 -7.77
C THR A 22 -17.00 -13.51 -7.04
N ALA A 23 -16.71 -14.82 -7.12
CA ALA A 23 -15.51 -15.39 -6.52
C ALA A 23 -14.22 -15.10 -7.33
N SER A 24 -14.34 -14.76 -8.62
CA SER A 24 -13.19 -14.47 -9.48
C SER A 24 -12.63 -13.06 -9.29
N ALA A 25 -13.48 -12.06 -9.02
CA ALA A 25 -13.05 -10.67 -8.94
C ALA A 25 -12.01 -10.39 -7.82
N PRO A 26 -12.16 -10.90 -6.59
CA PRO A 26 -11.13 -10.72 -5.55
C PRO A 26 -9.78 -11.35 -5.93
N ARG A 27 -9.79 -12.56 -6.52
CA ARG A 27 -8.55 -13.21 -6.97
C ARG A 27 -7.89 -12.50 -8.15
N GLN A 28 -8.69 -11.98 -9.07
CA GLN A 28 -8.19 -11.17 -10.18
C GLN A 28 -7.48 -9.92 -9.67
N LEU A 29 -8.07 -9.25 -8.66
CA LEU A 29 -7.44 -8.09 -8.02
C LEU A 29 -6.11 -8.48 -7.35
N GLU A 30 -6.09 -9.55 -6.55
CA GLU A 30 -4.86 -10.08 -5.93
C GLU A 30 -3.77 -10.35 -6.98
N GLN A 31 -4.12 -11.03 -8.08
CA GLN A 31 -3.21 -11.32 -9.19
C GLN A 31 -2.70 -10.05 -9.89
N GLN A 32 -3.56 -9.06 -10.11
CA GLN A 32 -3.19 -7.77 -10.70
C GLN A 32 -2.18 -7.04 -9.81
N ILE A 33 -2.42 -6.98 -8.50
CA ILE A 33 -1.51 -6.33 -7.56
C ILE A 33 -0.17 -7.08 -7.48
N HIS A 34 -0.20 -8.42 -7.43
CA HIS A 34 1.02 -9.23 -7.44
C HIS A 34 1.85 -9.00 -8.71
N ALA A 35 1.24 -9.08 -9.88
CA ALA A 35 1.92 -8.82 -11.16
C ALA A 35 2.47 -7.40 -11.23
N ARG A 36 1.76 -6.42 -10.67
CA ARG A 36 2.21 -5.03 -10.61
C ARG A 36 3.50 -4.86 -9.82
N THR A 37 3.72 -5.64 -8.77
CA THR A 37 4.94 -5.51 -7.95
C THR A 37 6.21 -5.86 -8.73
N ASP A 38 6.10 -6.71 -9.75
CA ASP A 38 7.21 -7.19 -10.60
C ASP A 38 7.46 -6.30 -11.83
N LEU A 39 6.68 -5.22 -12.01
CA LEU A 39 6.87 -4.28 -13.11
C LEU A 39 8.17 -3.49 -12.92
N GLN A 40 8.95 -3.39 -14.00
CA GLN A 40 10.04 -2.44 -14.10
C GLN A 40 9.57 -1.20 -14.84
N LEU A 41 9.69 -0.03 -14.19
CA LEU A 41 9.47 1.24 -14.85
C LEU A 41 10.57 1.46 -15.89
N GLU A 42 10.20 1.86 -17.09
CA GLU A 42 11.18 2.12 -18.15
C GLU A 42 12.10 3.29 -17.76
N ARG A 43 11.50 4.40 -17.31
CA ARG A 43 12.21 5.62 -16.92
C ARG A 43 11.56 6.26 -15.71
N ALA A 44 12.35 6.77 -14.77
CA ALA A 44 11.84 7.50 -13.61
C ALA A 44 12.76 8.66 -13.20
N ILE A 45 12.21 9.64 -12.48
CA ILE A 45 12.99 10.59 -11.67
C ILE A 45 12.99 10.13 -10.20
N LEU A 46 14.12 10.32 -9.53
CA LEU A 46 14.23 10.15 -8.08
C LEU A 46 13.88 11.46 -7.36
N ILE A 47 12.84 11.46 -6.55
CA ILE A 47 12.48 12.57 -5.68
C ILE A 47 12.82 12.16 -4.25
N LYS A 48 13.69 12.92 -3.58
CA LYS A 48 14.22 12.61 -2.25
C LYS A 48 14.08 13.80 -1.30
N PRO A 49 14.06 13.58 0.03
CA PRO A 49 13.92 14.69 0.97
C PRO A 49 15.09 15.67 0.79
N ALA A 50 14.78 16.97 0.73
CA ALA A 50 15.76 18.04 0.83
C ALA A 50 16.55 17.87 2.13
N ALA A 51 17.85 18.08 2.07
CA ALA A 51 18.72 17.95 3.23
C ALA A 51 18.46 19.11 4.22
N THR A 52 17.47 18.95 5.09
CA THR A 52 17.28 19.80 6.27
C THR A 52 17.44 18.95 7.52
N VAL A 53 18.37 19.40 8.36
CA VAL A 53 18.90 18.66 9.50
C VAL A 53 17.90 18.70 10.66
N SER A 54 17.12 17.64 10.80
CA SER A 54 16.88 17.04 12.12
C SER A 54 16.66 15.53 11.95
N GLU A 55 17.75 14.77 11.81
CA GLU A 55 17.75 13.29 11.81
C GLU A 55 17.29 12.67 13.15
N GLN A 56 16.60 13.43 14.00
CA GLN A 56 16.23 13.03 15.35
C GLN A 56 14.84 12.40 15.43
N SER A 57 13.93 12.68 14.50
CA SER A 57 12.58 12.07 14.49
C SER A 57 12.52 10.89 13.51
N GLN A 58 11.72 9.88 13.86
CA GLN A 58 11.49 8.73 12.97
C GLN A 58 10.89 9.15 11.63
N GLY A 59 10.09 10.21 11.60
CA GLY A 59 9.57 10.88 10.43
C GLY A 59 10.63 11.26 9.41
N TRP A 60 11.80 11.72 9.86
CA TRP A 60 12.92 12.03 8.96
C TRP A 60 13.70 10.78 8.54
N ILE A 61 13.96 9.86 9.48
CA ILE A 61 14.71 8.62 9.22
C ILE A 61 13.97 7.72 8.22
N LEU A 62 12.65 7.61 8.39
CA LEU A 62 11.78 6.75 7.59
C LEU A 62 11.23 7.45 6.34
N ALA A 63 11.70 8.66 6.04
CA ALA A 63 11.23 9.45 4.92
C ALA A 63 11.43 8.68 3.59
N PRO A 64 10.38 8.53 2.78
CA PRO A 64 10.44 7.70 1.58
C PRO A 64 11.29 8.35 0.49
N LEU A 65 11.95 7.52 -0.32
CA LEU A 65 12.43 7.94 -1.63
C LEU A 65 11.33 7.66 -2.65
N LEU A 66 10.96 8.62 -3.49
CA LEU A 66 9.95 8.42 -4.52
C LEU A 66 10.63 8.26 -5.89
N LEU A 67 10.37 7.16 -6.58
CA LEU A 67 10.71 6.96 -7.99
C LEU A 67 9.45 7.19 -8.81
N GLN A 68 9.33 8.39 -9.36
CA GLN A 68 8.18 8.80 -10.17
C GLN A 68 8.44 8.41 -11.63
N GLU A 69 7.60 7.52 -12.16
CA GLU A 69 7.60 7.14 -13.57
C GLU A 69 7.45 8.38 -14.46
N ILE A 70 8.20 8.41 -15.56
CA ILE A 70 8.10 9.43 -16.60
C ILE A 70 7.65 8.74 -17.88
N THR A 71 6.67 9.34 -18.56
CA THR A 71 6.25 8.88 -19.89
C THR A 71 6.52 9.97 -20.91
N PRO A 72 6.67 9.64 -22.21
CA PRO A 72 6.86 10.66 -23.25
C PRO A 72 5.76 11.75 -23.28
N GLN A 73 4.55 11.39 -22.85
CA GLN A 73 3.38 12.27 -22.76
C GLN A 73 3.35 13.12 -21.48
N LEU A 74 4.06 12.67 -20.43
CA LEU A 74 4.13 13.29 -19.11
C LEU A 74 5.61 13.56 -18.82
N GLN A 75 6.18 14.52 -19.57
CA GLN A 75 7.55 14.96 -19.30
C GLN A 75 7.60 15.72 -17.98
N PRO A 76 8.67 15.58 -17.19
CA PRO A 76 8.83 16.39 -15.99
C PRO A 76 8.78 17.85 -16.42
N ALA A 77 7.91 18.64 -15.79
CA ALA A 77 8.00 20.08 -15.92
C ALA A 77 9.44 20.47 -15.58
N SER A 78 10.07 21.28 -16.44
CA SER A 78 11.41 21.83 -16.18
C SER A 78 11.46 22.69 -14.91
N ASP A 79 10.30 22.98 -14.31
CA ASP A 79 10.17 23.68 -13.05
C ASP A 79 10.38 22.74 -11.86
N THR A 80 11.34 23.16 -11.05
CA THR A 80 11.58 22.77 -9.66
C THR A 80 10.38 23.12 -8.78
N THR A 81 9.19 22.56 -9.05
CA THR A 81 8.10 22.64 -8.09
C THR A 81 8.58 21.95 -6.82
N ASN A 82 8.82 22.71 -5.75
CA ASN A 82 9.09 22.19 -4.42
C ASN A 82 7.91 21.30 -4.04
N ARG A 83 8.04 19.99 -4.30
CA ARG A 83 7.07 19.01 -3.85
C ARG A 83 7.14 19.01 -2.34
N THR A 84 6.00 19.05 -1.66
CA THR A 84 5.96 18.87 -0.22
C THR A 84 5.43 17.49 0.08
N VAL A 85 6.15 16.75 0.91
CA VAL A 85 5.68 15.54 1.55
C VAL A 85 5.37 15.89 2.99
N HIS A 86 4.13 15.66 3.39
CA HIS A 86 3.70 15.86 4.76
C HIS A 86 3.80 14.55 5.54
N PHE A 87 4.13 14.61 6.83
CA PHE A 87 4.14 13.40 7.65
C PHE A 87 3.49 13.59 9.02
N SER A 88 2.98 12.51 9.57
CA SER A 88 2.49 12.43 10.95
C SER A 88 3.18 11.26 11.66
N GLU A 89 3.36 11.39 12.97
CA GLU A 89 3.89 10.33 13.83
C GLU A 89 2.87 10.03 14.92
N ARG A 90 2.73 8.75 15.27
CA ARG A 90 1.85 8.33 16.36
C ARG A 90 2.26 6.98 16.91
N GLN A 91 1.87 6.74 18.15
CA GLN A 91 1.99 5.43 18.78
C GLN A 91 0.67 4.68 18.69
N VAL A 92 0.73 3.40 18.34
CA VAL A 92 -0.43 2.50 18.27
C VAL A 92 -0.17 1.25 19.09
N TRP A 93 -1.24 0.62 19.57
CA TRP A 93 -1.16 -0.62 20.36
C TRP A 93 -1.69 -1.78 19.54
N ILE A 94 -0.85 -2.80 19.34
CA ILE A 94 -1.15 -4.03 18.63
C ILE A 94 -0.75 -5.17 19.57
N ASN A 95 -1.68 -6.07 19.87
CA ASN A 95 -1.52 -7.14 20.88
C ASN A 95 -1.01 -6.62 22.24
N ASP A 96 -1.47 -5.44 22.66
CA ASP A 96 -1.00 -4.75 23.86
C ASP A 96 0.51 -4.40 23.85
N ILE A 97 1.14 -4.44 22.68
CA ILE A 97 2.51 -4.00 22.44
C ILE A 97 2.47 -2.65 21.70
N PRO A 98 3.23 -1.64 22.15
CA PRO A 98 3.31 -0.37 21.48
C PRO A 98 4.18 -0.44 20.22
N HIS A 99 3.66 0.10 19.12
CA HIS A 99 4.38 0.32 17.86
C HIS A 99 4.37 1.78 17.48
N GLN A 100 5.44 2.23 16.82
CA GLN A 100 5.44 3.53 16.16
C GLN A 100 4.84 3.40 14.76
N GLN A 101 4.06 4.41 14.39
CA GLN A 101 3.55 4.58 13.05
C GLN A 101 3.91 5.95 12.53
N VAL A 102 4.40 5.96 11.29
CA VAL A 102 4.67 7.18 10.54
C VAL A 102 3.91 7.14 9.23
N ALA A 103 3.08 8.13 8.97
CA ALA A 103 2.37 8.27 7.72
C ALA A 103 2.96 9.41 6.90
N TYR A 104 3.15 9.17 5.59
CA TYR A 104 3.62 10.16 4.63
C TYR A 104 2.55 10.41 3.58
N TYR A 105 2.36 11.69 3.24
CA TYR A 105 1.32 12.17 2.34
C TYR A 105 1.91 13.09 1.29
N TRP A 106 1.49 12.90 0.05
CA TRP A 106 1.80 13.83 -1.04
C TRP A 106 0.63 13.94 -1.99
N THR A 107 0.54 15.08 -2.65
CA THR A 107 -0.42 15.29 -3.73
C THR A 107 0.19 14.84 -5.05
N ASN A 108 -0.62 14.23 -5.90
CA ASN A 108 -0.33 14.08 -7.33
C ASN A 108 -1.14 15.16 -8.05
N THR A 109 -0.51 15.90 -8.95
CA THR A 109 -1.16 16.96 -9.71
C THR A 109 -1.79 16.41 -10.99
N ALA A 110 -2.74 17.16 -11.55
CA ALA A 110 -3.43 16.82 -12.79
C ALA A 110 -2.47 16.63 -13.97
N THR A 111 -1.32 17.33 -13.98
CA THR A 111 -0.28 17.18 -15.00
C THR A 111 0.46 15.86 -14.91
N ASP A 112 0.51 15.22 -13.74
CA ASP A 112 1.13 13.91 -13.57
C ASP A 112 0.16 12.81 -14.01
N THR A 113 -1.13 12.96 -13.69
CA THR A 113 -2.14 11.88 -13.78
C THR A 113 -3.07 11.96 -14.99
N GLY A 114 -2.96 12.98 -15.85
CA GLY A 114 -3.85 13.15 -17.00
C GLY A 114 -5.35 13.25 -16.66
N ARG A 115 -5.69 13.48 -15.39
CA ARG A 115 -7.07 13.64 -14.87
C ARG A 115 -7.23 15.02 -14.24
N GLU A 116 -8.42 15.61 -14.35
CA GLU A 116 -8.74 16.84 -13.62
C GLU A 116 -8.93 16.54 -12.12
N GLY A 117 -8.02 17.04 -11.28
CA GLY A 117 -8.11 16.96 -9.82
C GLY A 117 -6.77 16.79 -9.12
N VAL A 118 -6.71 17.14 -7.83
CA VAL A 118 -5.59 16.81 -6.95
C VAL A 118 -5.93 15.52 -6.23
N SER A 119 -5.18 14.45 -6.47
CA SER A 119 -5.34 13.21 -5.72
C SER A 119 -4.31 13.14 -4.60
N LEU A 120 -4.74 12.77 -3.38
CA LEU A 120 -3.84 12.47 -2.28
C LEU A 120 -3.35 11.02 -2.39
N GLN A 121 -2.05 10.83 -2.24
CA GLN A 121 -1.41 9.53 -2.14
C GLN A 121 -0.53 9.51 -0.88
N GLY A 122 -0.19 8.32 -0.41
CA GLY A 122 0.68 8.19 0.72
C GLY A 122 0.98 6.75 1.11
N VAL A 123 1.92 6.62 2.03
CA VAL A 123 2.30 5.36 2.64
C VAL A 123 2.37 5.56 4.15
N ARG A 124 1.80 4.61 4.89
CA ARG A 124 2.06 4.49 6.32
C ARG A 124 3.00 3.34 6.60
N ILE A 125 3.90 3.56 7.55
CA ILE A 125 4.90 2.61 8.02
C ILE A 125 4.56 2.29 9.47
N THR A 126 4.47 1.00 9.80
CA THR A 126 4.45 0.52 11.19
C THR A 126 5.79 -0.14 11.48
N THR A 127 6.39 0.21 12.61
CA THR A 127 7.67 -0.37 13.04
C THR A 127 7.47 -1.50 14.03
N ASP A 128 8.46 -2.37 14.19
CA ASP A 128 8.57 -3.25 15.35
C ASP A 128 9.02 -2.47 16.60
N SER A 129 9.23 -3.19 17.70
CA SER A 129 9.70 -2.65 18.98
C SER A 129 11.14 -2.11 18.93
N LEU A 130 11.92 -2.45 17.90
CA LEU A 130 13.27 -1.92 17.64
C LEU A 130 13.24 -0.67 16.75
N GLY A 131 12.06 -0.24 16.28
CA GLY A 131 11.93 0.88 15.36
C GLY A 131 12.20 0.51 13.90
N THR A 132 12.31 -0.78 13.56
CA THR A 132 12.50 -1.26 12.20
C THR A 132 11.16 -1.30 11.46
N PRO A 133 11.05 -0.75 10.24
CA PRO A 133 9.85 -0.88 9.42
C PRO A 133 9.48 -2.35 9.13
N VAL A 134 8.24 -2.73 9.44
CA VAL A 134 7.76 -4.12 9.27
C VAL A 134 6.46 -4.25 8.50
N ILE A 135 5.64 -3.18 8.44
CA ILE A 135 4.41 -3.14 7.66
C ILE A 135 4.35 -1.79 6.94
N TRP A 136 4.02 -1.81 5.65
CA TRP A 136 3.75 -0.62 4.85
C TRP A 136 2.36 -0.70 4.23
N GLU A 137 1.59 0.37 4.35
CA GLU A 137 0.21 0.44 3.88
C GLU A 137 0.08 1.57 2.86
N VAL A 138 -0.41 1.27 1.66
CA VAL A 138 -0.65 2.27 0.62
C VAL A 138 -2.06 2.81 0.75
N PHE A 139 -2.20 4.13 0.75
CA PHE A 139 -3.48 4.77 1.05
C PHE A 139 -4.49 4.73 -0.09
N THR A 140 -4.06 5.01 -1.32
CA THR A 140 -4.96 5.07 -2.47
C THR A 140 -4.45 4.21 -3.63
N ASP A 141 -5.39 3.54 -4.29
CA ASP A 141 -5.12 2.69 -5.44
C ASP A 141 -6.30 2.73 -6.40
N SER A 142 -6.04 3.05 -7.67
CA SER A 142 -7.10 3.22 -8.67
C SER A 142 -7.87 1.94 -9.00
N SER A 143 -7.34 0.75 -8.65
CA SER A 143 -8.04 -0.52 -8.78
C SER A 143 -9.07 -0.78 -7.66
N GLY A 144 -9.07 0.05 -6.61
CA GLY A 144 -9.81 -0.19 -5.38
C GLY A 144 -9.14 -1.17 -4.42
N ALA A 145 -7.93 -1.65 -4.76
CA ALA A 145 -7.13 -2.43 -3.84
C ALA A 145 -6.69 -1.61 -2.62
N LYS A 146 -6.30 -2.34 -1.59
CA LYS A 146 -5.73 -1.86 -0.36
C LYS A 146 -4.38 -2.56 -0.17
N PRO A 147 -3.33 -2.15 -0.91
CA PRO A 147 -2.04 -2.84 -0.92
C PRO A 147 -1.31 -2.70 0.42
N VAL A 148 -0.83 -3.83 0.93
CA VAL A 148 0.01 -3.92 2.12
C VAL A 148 1.31 -4.64 1.77
N TYR A 149 2.43 -4.13 2.25
CA TYR A 149 3.72 -4.78 2.14
C TYR A 149 4.19 -5.13 3.54
N VAL A 150 4.90 -6.24 3.67
CA VAL A 150 5.38 -6.73 4.97
C VAL A 150 6.85 -7.07 4.90
N ALA A 151 7.55 -6.93 6.02
CA ALA A 151 8.95 -7.31 6.10
C ALA A 151 9.09 -8.84 6.12
N ARG A 152 10.20 -9.34 5.58
CA ARG A 152 10.53 -10.77 5.61
C ARG A 152 10.65 -11.30 7.04
N SER A 153 11.19 -10.52 7.97
CA SER A 153 11.22 -10.85 9.40
C SER A 153 9.82 -11.11 9.98
N LEU A 154 8.85 -10.24 9.66
CA LEU A 154 7.46 -10.40 10.11
C LEU A 154 6.82 -11.68 9.51
N GLU A 155 7.00 -11.92 8.22
CA GLU A 155 6.53 -13.16 7.58
C GLU A 155 7.13 -14.40 8.26
N THR A 156 8.43 -14.37 8.55
CA THR A 156 9.13 -15.47 9.21
C THR A 156 8.61 -15.70 10.62
N ALA A 157 8.38 -14.63 11.38
CA ALA A 157 7.81 -14.68 12.73
C ALA A 157 6.39 -15.27 12.72
N VAL A 158 5.54 -14.84 11.78
CA VAL A 158 4.20 -15.41 11.60
C VAL A 158 4.26 -16.89 11.22
N SER A 159 5.10 -17.25 10.24
CA SER A 159 5.25 -18.64 9.81
C SER A 159 5.72 -19.55 10.94
N THR A 160 6.57 -19.04 11.82
CA THR A 160 7.08 -19.78 12.99
C THR A 160 6.02 -19.95 14.06
N ALA A 161 5.31 -18.88 14.41
CA ALA A 161 4.35 -18.88 15.52
C ALA A 161 2.99 -19.50 15.15
N LEU A 162 2.52 -19.28 13.92
CA LEU A 162 1.16 -19.61 13.47
C LEU A 162 1.14 -20.63 12.32
N GLY A 163 2.30 -21.10 11.86
CA GLY A 163 2.43 -21.91 10.65
C GLY A 163 2.43 -21.07 9.37
N GLY A 164 2.77 -21.71 8.25
CA GLY A 164 2.95 -21.04 6.95
C GLY A 164 1.68 -20.44 6.33
N ALA A 165 1.76 -20.15 5.03
CA ALA A 165 0.64 -19.61 4.26
C ALA A 165 -0.59 -20.53 4.34
N LEU A 166 -1.75 -19.91 4.59
CA LEU A 166 -3.03 -20.63 4.59
C LEU A 166 -3.40 -21.09 3.17
N PRO A 167 -4.26 -22.12 3.00
CA PRO A 167 -4.70 -22.55 1.68
C PRO A 167 -5.27 -21.40 0.84
N GLY A 168 -4.71 -21.20 -0.35
CA GLY A 168 -5.10 -20.13 -1.27
C GLY A 168 -4.50 -18.75 -0.93
N ARG A 169 -3.60 -18.66 0.06
CA ARG A 169 -2.81 -17.47 0.37
C ARG A 169 -1.37 -17.62 -0.10
N ARG A 170 -0.75 -16.49 -0.46
CA ARG A 170 0.63 -16.42 -0.92
C ARG A 170 1.60 -16.27 0.25
N PHE A 171 1.20 -15.57 1.30
CA PHE A 171 2.02 -15.26 2.47
C PHE A 171 1.35 -15.75 3.78
N ALA A 172 2.16 -16.09 4.77
CA ALA A 172 1.76 -16.51 6.10
C ALA A 172 1.05 -15.38 6.87
N VAL A 173 1.46 -14.12 6.68
CA VAL A 173 0.79 -12.93 7.25
C VAL A 173 -0.66 -12.75 6.77
N GLU A 174 -1.13 -13.44 5.73
CA GLU A 174 -2.47 -13.19 5.19
C GLU A 174 -3.59 -13.85 6.00
N GLN A 175 -4.67 -13.10 6.24
CA GLN A 175 -5.87 -13.61 6.88
C GLN A 175 -6.62 -14.63 6.01
N ARG A 176 -7.32 -15.58 6.66
CA ARG A 176 -8.18 -16.55 5.94
C ARG A 176 -9.29 -15.82 5.16
N ARG A 177 -9.88 -14.81 5.79
CA ARG A 177 -10.93 -13.94 5.26
C ARG A 177 -10.46 -12.49 5.36
N PRO A 178 -9.66 -12.00 4.41
CA PRO A 178 -9.17 -10.63 4.43
C PRO A 178 -10.35 -9.67 4.29
N ALA A 179 -10.19 -8.46 4.83
CA ALA A 179 -11.14 -7.39 4.55
C ALA A 179 -11.20 -7.10 3.04
N PRO A 180 -12.34 -6.62 2.52
CA PRO A 180 -12.48 -6.32 1.10
C PRO A 180 -11.36 -5.43 0.56
N GLY A 181 -10.76 -5.83 -0.56
CA GLY A 181 -9.71 -5.10 -1.27
C GLY A 181 -8.30 -5.25 -0.69
N VAL A 182 -8.13 -5.78 0.54
CA VAL A 182 -6.80 -5.90 1.15
C VAL A 182 -6.00 -6.99 0.46
N VAL A 183 -4.81 -6.63 0.00
CA VAL A 183 -3.88 -7.54 -0.68
C VAL A 183 -2.49 -7.34 -0.08
N VAL A 184 -1.89 -8.41 0.44
CA VAL A 184 -0.46 -8.39 0.74
C VAL A 184 0.28 -8.50 -0.59
N ALA A 185 0.84 -7.38 -1.02
CA ALA A 185 1.36 -7.18 -2.37
C ALA A 185 2.71 -7.90 -2.55
N ARG A 186 3.63 -7.71 -1.60
CA ARG A 186 4.98 -8.27 -1.64
C ARG A 186 5.64 -8.26 -0.25
N MET A 187 6.59 -9.17 -0.06
CA MET A 187 7.57 -9.10 1.03
C MET A 187 8.73 -8.17 0.70
N ILE A 188 9.08 -7.32 1.65
CA ILE A 188 10.23 -6.42 1.59
C ILE A 188 11.37 -7.03 2.42
N ASP A 189 12.58 -7.03 1.87
CA ASP A 189 13.75 -7.51 2.60
C ASP A 189 14.11 -6.59 3.77
N ASP A 190 14.53 -7.18 4.87
CA ASP A 190 14.92 -6.45 6.07
C ASP A 190 16.18 -5.62 5.81
N ALA A 191 16.10 -4.32 6.11
CA ALA A 191 17.24 -3.43 6.04
C ALA A 191 18.14 -3.62 7.28
N PRO A 192 19.47 -3.56 7.15
CA PRO A 192 20.36 -3.59 8.33
C PRO A 192 20.24 -2.33 9.19
N VAL A 193 19.70 -1.24 8.62
CA VAL A 193 19.48 0.04 9.30
C VAL A 193 18.07 0.53 8.99
N PRO A 194 17.29 1.00 9.98
CA PRO A 194 15.98 1.59 9.74
C PRO A 194 16.08 2.77 8.79
N MET A 195 15.43 2.66 7.63
CA MET A 195 15.35 3.72 6.63
C MET A 195 14.00 3.64 5.90
N GLY A 196 13.57 4.77 5.35
CA GLY A 196 12.37 4.83 4.52
C GLY A 196 12.47 3.98 3.25
N PRO A 197 11.33 3.47 2.75
CA PRO A 197 11.28 2.64 1.55
C PRO A 197 11.57 3.47 0.29
N ILE A 198 11.82 2.77 -0.81
CA ILE A 198 11.76 3.33 -2.16
C ILE A 198 10.37 3.02 -2.74
N VAL A 199 9.59 4.07 -2.98
CA VAL A 199 8.21 4.02 -3.49
C VAL A 199 8.23 4.26 -4.99
N HIS A 200 7.76 3.29 -5.79
CA HIS A 200 7.63 3.46 -7.23
C HIS A 200 6.22 3.97 -7.54
N VAL A 201 6.12 5.17 -8.09
CA VAL A 201 4.86 5.87 -8.36
C VAL A 201 4.65 5.98 -9.86
N ARG A 202 3.47 5.58 -10.34
CA ARG A 202 3.13 5.63 -11.77
C ARG A 202 2.78 7.05 -12.21
N ALA A 203 3.09 7.39 -13.45
CA ALA A 203 2.81 8.72 -14.00
C ALA A 203 1.29 8.91 -14.09
N GLY A 204 0.62 8.15 -14.96
CA GLY A 204 -0.76 8.43 -15.36
C GLY A 204 -1.86 8.29 -14.32
N ASN A 205 -1.62 7.77 -13.12
CA ASN A 205 -2.64 7.74 -12.06
C ASN A 205 -2.10 7.98 -10.65
N GLY A 206 -0.78 8.11 -10.50
CA GLY A 206 -0.16 8.29 -9.19
C GLY A 206 -0.29 7.09 -8.26
N ASP A 207 -0.67 5.91 -8.78
CA ASP A 207 -0.70 4.68 -7.99
C ASP A 207 0.73 4.27 -7.61
N VAL A 208 0.86 3.69 -6.42
CA VAL A 208 2.09 3.01 -6.03
C VAL A 208 2.15 1.66 -6.75
N ALA A 209 3.07 1.57 -7.72
CA ALA A 209 3.33 0.32 -8.44
C ALA A 209 3.90 -0.75 -7.50
N THR A 210 4.94 -0.38 -6.75
CA THR A 210 5.63 -1.26 -5.81
C THR A 210 6.40 -0.45 -4.75
N LEU A 211 6.69 -1.10 -3.63
CA LEU A 211 7.56 -0.61 -2.57
C LEU A 211 8.71 -1.60 -2.40
N ILE A 212 9.93 -1.08 -2.25
CA ILE A 212 11.12 -1.90 -2.00
C ILE A 212 12.00 -1.30 -0.90
N CYS A 213 12.80 -2.15 -0.27
CA CYS A 213 13.88 -1.71 0.60
C CYS A 213 15.04 -1.14 -0.24
N ARG A 214 15.85 -0.25 0.35
CA ARG A 214 17.05 0.31 -0.29
C ARG A 214 18.11 -0.74 -0.65
N CYS A 215 18.08 -1.91 -0.03
CA CYS A 215 18.98 -3.03 -0.34
C CYS A 215 18.46 -3.94 -1.47
N MET A 216 17.20 -3.78 -1.90
CA MET A 216 16.61 -4.59 -2.97
C MET A 216 16.98 -4.04 -4.35
N PRO A 217 17.01 -4.87 -5.40
CA PRO A 217 17.21 -4.40 -6.76
C PRO A 217 16.14 -3.38 -7.17
N SER A 218 16.60 -2.23 -7.67
CA SER A 218 15.73 -1.19 -8.23
C SER A 218 14.79 -1.76 -9.30
N GLN A 219 13.55 -1.29 -9.35
CA GLN A 219 12.55 -1.66 -10.35
C GLN A 219 12.43 -0.56 -11.42
N VAL A 220 13.55 0.07 -11.77
CA VAL A 220 13.65 1.12 -12.80
C VAL A 220 14.81 0.81 -13.72
N LYS A 221 14.60 0.86 -15.04
CA LYS A 221 15.64 0.60 -16.04
C LYS A 221 16.55 1.80 -16.27
N GLU A 222 15.99 3.01 -16.32
CA GLU A 222 16.74 4.25 -16.50
C GLU A 222 16.34 5.31 -15.47
N LEU A 223 17.31 5.86 -14.76
CA LEU A 223 17.11 7.04 -13.91
C LEU A 223 17.37 8.30 -14.73
N ALA A 224 16.31 9.04 -15.05
CA ALA A 224 16.38 10.23 -15.91
C ALA A 224 16.88 11.48 -15.17
N GLY A 225 16.91 11.47 -13.84
CA GLY A 225 17.37 12.59 -13.02
C GLY A 225 16.93 12.47 -11.56
N TYR A 226 17.13 13.54 -10.81
CA TYR A 226 16.64 13.66 -9.44
C TYR A 226 16.06 15.04 -9.13
N GLN A 227 15.20 15.08 -8.13
CA GLN A 227 14.58 16.26 -7.56
C GLN A 227 14.53 16.15 -6.04
N TRP A 228 14.22 17.27 -5.39
CA TRP A 228 14.06 17.34 -3.95
C TRP A 228 12.59 17.57 -3.59
N TYR A 229 12.18 17.07 -2.44
CA TYR A 229 10.92 17.46 -1.81
C TYR A 229 11.18 18.03 -0.42
N GLU A 230 10.36 18.99 0.02
CA GLU A 230 10.35 19.44 1.41
C GLU A 230 9.57 18.47 2.27
N LEU A 231 10.15 18.01 3.38
CA LEU A 231 9.45 17.19 4.36
C LEU A 231 8.90 18.10 5.47
N GLN A 232 7.60 18.04 5.72
CA GLN A 232 6.94 18.90 6.71
C GLN A 232 6.05 18.07 7.65
N PRO A 233 6.13 18.26 8.98
CA PRO A 233 5.19 17.61 9.88
C PRO A 233 3.77 18.16 9.64
N ILE A 234 2.76 17.32 9.84
CA ILE A 234 1.37 17.75 9.93
C ILE A 234 1.16 18.33 11.32
N GLU A 235 0.82 19.61 11.37
CA GLU A 235 0.43 20.28 12.61
C GLU A 235 -1.06 20.06 12.89
N GLY A 236 -1.37 19.64 14.13
CA GLY A 236 -2.74 19.41 14.58
C GLY A 236 -3.30 18.04 14.20
N ASP A 237 -4.62 17.97 14.00
CA ASP A 237 -5.32 16.72 13.68
C ASP A 237 -5.07 16.28 12.23
N GLU A 238 -4.57 15.06 12.07
CA GLU A 238 -4.24 14.45 10.77
C GLU A 238 -5.48 14.29 9.88
N GLY A 239 -6.62 13.86 10.44
CA GLY A 239 -7.86 13.70 9.68
C GLY A 239 -8.36 15.03 9.10
N ALA A 240 -8.34 16.09 9.92
CA ALA A 240 -8.67 17.44 9.49
C ALA A 240 -7.69 17.96 8.42
N TRP A 241 -6.40 17.65 8.53
CA TRP A 241 -5.43 17.99 7.51
C TRP A 241 -5.74 17.30 6.17
N ILE A 242 -6.00 15.99 6.19
CA ILE A 242 -6.36 15.20 5.00
C ILE A 242 -7.62 15.77 4.31
N GLN A 243 -8.66 16.10 5.09
CA GLN A 243 -9.89 16.67 4.54
C GLN A 243 -9.64 17.99 3.81
N ARG A 244 -8.80 18.87 4.37
CA ARG A 244 -8.40 20.13 3.72
C ARG A 244 -7.57 19.88 2.47
N ALA A 245 -6.56 19.01 2.55
CA ALA A 245 -5.65 18.72 1.44
C ALA A 245 -6.37 18.12 0.23
N THR A 246 -7.41 17.31 0.46
CA THR A 246 -8.20 16.67 -0.59
C THR A 246 -9.37 17.52 -1.06
N ARG A 247 -9.64 18.68 -0.43
CA ARG A 247 -10.87 19.47 -0.62
C ARG A 247 -12.14 18.61 -0.48
N GLY A 248 -12.08 17.57 0.37
CA GLY A 248 -13.17 16.61 0.56
C GLY A 248 -13.39 15.61 -0.58
N SER A 249 -12.51 15.58 -1.61
CA SER A 249 -12.66 14.66 -2.76
C SER A 249 -12.33 13.20 -2.43
N VAL A 250 -11.53 12.97 -1.39
CA VAL A 250 -11.30 11.65 -0.82
C VAL A 250 -12.09 11.58 0.49
N PRO A 251 -13.05 10.65 0.64
CA PRO A 251 -13.75 10.49 1.90
C PRO A 251 -12.74 10.22 3.01
N ALA A 252 -12.76 11.02 4.08
CA ALA A 252 -11.89 10.81 5.24
C ALA A 252 -12.00 9.36 5.74
N ALA A 253 -13.20 8.77 5.72
CA ALA A 253 -13.45 7.37 6.04
C ALA A 253 -12.59 6.35 5.25
N GLN A 254 -12.21 6.65 4.01
CA GLN A 254 -11.37 5.77 3.19
C GLN A 254 -9.90 5.76 3.64
N LEU A 255 -9.45 6.86 4.27
CA LEU A 255 -8.11 7.04 4.83
C LEU A 255 -8.06 6.75 6.34
N GLU A 256 -9.09 7.15 7.09
CA GLU A 256 -9.33 6.84 8.51
C GLU A 256 -9.50 5.34 8.74
N ASP A 257 -10.07 4.63 7.77
CA ASP A 257 -10.16 3.18 7.74
C ASP A 257 -8.79 2.55 8.00
N TRP A 258 -7.75 3.10 7.39
CA TRP A 258 -6.38 2.65 7.57
C TRP A 258 -5.85 3.11 8.93
N LEU A 259 -6.21 4.29 9.42
CA LEU A 259 -5.67 4.88 10.64
C LEU A 259 -6.07 4.16 11.95
N ASN A 260 -6.78 3.02 11.92
CA ASN A 260 -7.19 2.30 13.13
C ASN A 260 -6.32 1.06 13.47
N PRO A 261 -5.63 1.02 14.62
CA PRO A 261 -4.75 -0.09 15.04
C PRO A 261 -5.44 -1.44 15.17
N ARG A 262 -6.70 -1.45 15.67
CA ARG A 262 -7.49 -2.69 15.79
C ARG A 262 -7.76 -3.35 14.45
N ARG A 263 -7.62 -2.59 13.36
CA ARG A 263 -7.78 -3.11 12.00
C ARG A 263 -6.57 -3.90 11.56
N LEU A 264 -5.33 -3.52 11.87
CA LEU A 264 -4.14 -4.27 11.44
C LEU A 264 -4.21 -5.76 11.85
N GLN A 265 -4.66 -6.02 13.09
CA GLN A 265 -4.90 -7.38 13.59
C GLN A 265 -6.04 -8.11 12.85
N ALA A 266 -7.02 -7.37 12.34
CA ALA A 266 -8.10 -7.91 11.51
C ALA A 266 -7.70 -8.07 10.03
N LEU A 267 -6.66 -7.35 9.56
CA LEU A 267 -6.17 -7.41 8.18
C LEU A 267 -5.09 -8.47 7.98
N LEU A 268 -4.22 -8.64 8.98
CA LEU A 268 -3.05 -9.53 8.92
C LEU A 268 -3.09 -10.53 10.07
N ARG A 269 -2.57 -11.72 9.84
CA ARG A 269 -2.18 -12.66 10.89
C ARG A 269 -0.91 -12.11 11.52
N LEU A 270 -1.02 -11.60 12.73
CA LEU A 270 0.11 -11.12 13.53
C LEU A 270 0.35 -12.12 14.67
N PRO A 271 1.59 -12.51 14.98
CA PRO A 271 1.86 -13.38 16.11
C PRO A 271 1.52 -12.63 17.42
N PRO A 272 1.16 -13.33 18.51
CA PRO A 272 0.82 -12.67 19.78
C PRO A 272 1.94 -11.80 20.36
N SER A 273 3.19 -12.08 19.98
CA SER A 273 4.38 -11.33 20.40
C SER A 273 4.70 -10.11 19.52
N PHE A 274 3.90 -9.87 18.48
CA PHE A 274 4.04 -8.68 17.65
C PHE A 274 3.41 -7.50 18.37
#